data_AF-M3UWC8-F1
#
_entry.id   AF-M3UWC8-F1
#
_cell.length_a   1.000
_cell.length_b   1.000
_cell.length_c   1.000
_cell.angle_alpha   90.00
_cell.angle_beta   90.00
_cell.angle_gamma   90.00
#
_symmetry.space_group_name_H-M   'P 1'
#
loop_
_entity.id
_entity.type
_entity.pdbx_description
1 polymer ?
#
loop_
_entity_poly.entity_id
_entity_poly.type
_entity_poly.pdbx_seq_one_letter_code
_entity_poly.pdbx_strand_id
1 'polypeptide(L)'
;MPSAGPPRVVVSGSGNDTITITDNVNTFVDAGAGNDKITTAGGNDTVVLNGGNNTVSTGAGNDVIYAGNGVDKIDGGAGYDVVNVGNLANYTVSVSNGSVVLNSTTSGQATLTNVQFVASVNGTESLAIVNSQAEGIALRMFDAVLGRDADAGGAQYYTQQVNGGTSLSTIANNFINSAEYTAAHGSNVSDAKFIQDIYQGALGRTADAEGLVFWAQQLVTGHTRADVVVGIVGSAESQAHDTGVIVVTGQV
;
A
#
# COMPACT_ATOMS: atom_id res chain seq x y z
N MET A 1 -31.42 4.89 15.96
CA MET A 1 -30.09 4.30 15.73
C MET A 1 -29.98 3.07 16.63
N PRO A 2 -29.92 1.84 16.12
CA PRO A 2 -29.55 0.73 16.98
C PRO A 2 -28.10 0.98 17.41
N SER A 3 -27.84 1.01 18.72
CA SER A 3 -26.47 1.12 19.23
C SER A 3 -25.69 -0.10 18.73
N ALA A 4 -24.56 0.13 18.07
CA ALA A 4 -23.60 -0.94 17.84
C ALA A 4 -23.35 -1.62 19.19
N GLY A 5 -23.56 -2.94 19.27
CA GLY A 5 -23.25 -3.70 20.47
C GLY A 5 -21.76 -3.55 20.83
N PRO A 6 -21.35 -4.00 22.03
CA PRO A 6 -19.92 -4.03 22.36
C PRO A 6 -19.16 -4.82 21.28
N PRO A 7 -17.92 -4.42 20.94
CA PRO A 7 -17.13 -5.12 19.93
C PRO A 7 -16.94 -6.59 20.32
N ARG A 8 -17.02 -7.51 19.35
CA ARG A 8 -16.69 -8.91 19.58
C ARG A 8 -15.18 -9.05 19.76
N VAL A 9 -14.78 -9.74 20.81
CA VAL A 9 -13.38 -10.05 21.13
C VAL A 9 -13.23 -11.55 21.32
N VAL A 10 -12.28 -12.15 20.62
CA VAL A 10 -11.89 -13.56 20.74
C VAL A 10 -10.43 -13.61 21.15
N VAL A 11 -10.10 -14.33 22.23
CA VAL A 11 -8.73 -14.55 22.69
C VAL A 11 -8.56 -16.04 22.96
N SER A 12 -7.64 -16.72 22.26
CA SER A 12 -7.47 -18.17 22.40
C SER A 12 -6.32 -18.59 23.34
N GLY A 13 -5.23 -17.81 23.37
CA GLY A 13 -4.14 -17.99 24.33
C GLY A 13 -2.95 -18.76 23.77
N SER A 14 -2.36 -19.67 24.54
CA SER A 14 -1.23 -20.47 24.06
C SER A 14 -1.70 -21.82 23.51
N GLY A 15 -1.06 -22.30 22.45
CA GLY A 15 -1.38 -23.56 21.81
C GLY A 15 -1.67 -23.37 20.33
N ASN A 16 -1.92 -24.46 19.62
CA ASN A 16 -2.35 -24.37 18.22
C ASN A 16 -3.88 -24.34 18.21
N ASP A 17 -4.46 -23.17 17.96
CA ASP A 17 -5.89 -22.95 18.02
C ASP A 17 -6.56 -22.99 16.65
N THR A 18 -7.86 -23.27 16.65
CA THR A 18 -8.71 -23.13 15.46
C THR A 18 -9.87 -22.21 15.79
N ILE A 19 -9.88 -21.04 15.16
CA ILE A 19 -10.89 -20.01 15.36
C ILE A 19 -11.71 -19.91 14.09
N THR A 20 -13.03 -20.05 14.21
CA THR A 20 -13.96 -19.91 13.08
C THR A 20 -15.11 -19.01 13.48
N ILE A 21 -15.21 -17.88 12.81
CA ILE A 21 -16.28 -16.90 12.94
C ILE A 21 -17.11 -16.96 11.66
N THR A 22 -18.44 -17.04 11.80
CA THR A 22 -19.35 -17.35 10.67
C THR A 22 -20.37 -16.26 10.37
N ASP A 23 -20.47 -15.24 11.23
CA ASP A 23 -21.32 -14.07 10.99
C ASP A 23 -20.46 -12.87 10.54
N ASN A 24 -21.10 -11.83 10.04
CA ASN A 24 -20.43 -10.69 9.42
C ASN A 24 -20.16 -9.52 10.39
N VAL A 25 -19.99 -9.81 11.68
CA VAL A 25 -19.75 -8.79 12.70
C VAL A 25 -18.25 -8.53 12.81
N ASN A 26 -17.86 -7.26 12.83
CA ASN A 26 -16.47 -6.86 13.11
C ASN A 26 -15.95 -7.50 14.41
N THR A 27 -14.80 -8.14 14.31
CA THR A 27 -14.21 -8.94 15.37
C THR A 27 -12.76 -8.58 15.58
N PHE A 28 -12.40 -8.44 16.85
CA PHE A 28 -11.01 -8.50 17.25
C PHE A 28 -10.66 -9.93 17.64
N VAL A 29 -9.64 -10.50 17.02
CA VAL A 29 -9.10 -11.83 17.31
C VAL A 29 -7.65 -11.68 17.78
N ASP A 30 -7.35 -12.17 18.97
CA ASP A 30 -5.98 -12.42 19.43
C ASP A 30 -5.79 -13.94 19.52
N ALA A 31 -5.01 -14.48 18.58
CA ALA A 31 -4.74 -15.91 18.52
C ALA A 31 -3.72 -16.36 19.58
N GLY A 32 -3.06 -15.41 20.24
CA GLY A 32 -2.00 -15.71 21.19
C GLY A 32 -0.81 -16.40 20.51
N ALA A 33 -0.25 -17.46 21.12
CA ALA A 33 1.00 -18.06 20.64
C ALA A 33 0.80 -19.51 20.20
N GLY A 34 1.27 -19.83 18.99
CA GLY A 34 1.23 -21.18 18.44
C GLY A 34 1.02 -21.15 16.94
N ASN A 35 0.73 -22.31 16.34
CA ASN A 35 0.39 -22.39 14.93
C ASN A 35 -1.12 -22.38 14.77
N ASP A 36 -1.69 -21.20 14.54
CA ASP A 36 -3.13 -21.00 14.59
C ASP A 36 -3.78 -21.05 13.20
N LYS A 37 -5.02 -21.52 13.17
CA LYS A 37 -5.88 -21.48 11.99
C LYS A 37 -7.09 -20.60 12.25
N ILE A 38 -7.19 -19.51 11.50
CA ILE A 38 -8.20 -18.47 11.71
C ILE A 38 -9.00 -18.30 10.44
N THR A 39 -10.31 -18.30 10.59
CA THR A 39 -11.24 -17.94 9.51
C THR A 39 -12.30 -17.02 10.09
N THR A 40 -12.37 -15.80 9.56
CA THR A 40 -13.48 -14.89 9.79
C THR A 40 -14.35 -14.80 8.54
N ALA A 41 -15.53 -14.20 8.66
CA ALA A 41 -16.52 -14.15 7.58
C ALA A 41 -16.58 -12.74 7.01
N GLY A 42 -17.71 -12.04 7.10
CA GLY A 42 -17.74 -10.63 6.75
C GLY A 42 -17.38 -9.71 7.92
N GLY A 43 -17.30 -8.41 7.65
CA GLY A 43 -17.02 -7.38 8.65
C GLY A 43 -15.60 -6.86 8.51
N ASN A 44 -15.30 -5.74 9.15
CA ASN A 44 -13.93 -5.22 9.21
C ASN A 44 -13.28 -5.78 10.47
N ASP A 45 -12.56 -6.88 10.32
CA ASP A 45 -11.95 -7.63 11.39
C ASP A 45 -10.52 -7.12 11.70
N THR A 46 -10.06 -7.40 12.90
CA THR A 46 -8.67 -7.20 13.30
C THR A 46 -8.14 -8.50 13.90
N VAL A 47 -7.08 -9.04 13.30
CA VAL A 47 -6.49 -10.32 13.71
C VAL A 47 -5.04 -10.10 14.16
N VAL A 48 -4.69 -10.61 15.34
CA VAL A 48 -3.34 -10.58 15.89
C VAL A 48 -2.85 -12.02 16.04
N LEU A 49 -1.78 -12.36 15.33
CA LEU A 49 -1.22 -13.72 15.29
C LEU A 49 -0.05 -13.94 16.26
N ASN A 50 0.60 -12.85 16.68
CA ASN A 50 1.79 -12.81 17.52
C ASN A 50 2.99 -13.64 17.00
N GLY A 51 2.99 -14.96 17.15
CA GLY A 51 4.12 -15.80 16.77
C GLY A 51 3.72 -17.22 16.46
N GLY A 52 4.48 -17.89 15.58
CA GLY A 52 4.22 -19.24 15.11
C GLY A 52 3.86 -19.25 13.63
N ASN A 53 3.50 -20.40 13.08
CA ASN A 53 3.19 -20.54 11.65
C ASN A 53 1.68 -20.59 11.46
N ASN A 54 1.09 -19.46 11.08
CA ASN A 54 -0.36 -19.29 11.10
C ASN A 54 -0.97 -19.41 9.70
N THR A 55 -2.26 -19.77 9.66
CA THR A 55 -3.08 -19.72 8.44
C THR A 55 -4.32 -18.89 8.70
N VAL A 56 -4.49 -17.80 7.95
CA VAL A 56 -5.55 -16.80 8.17
C VAL A 56 -6.32 -16.57 6.88
N SER A 57 -7.65 -16.47 7.00
CA SER A 57 -8.53 -15.94 5.96
C SER A 57 -9.57 -15.03 6.62
N THR A 58 -9.61 -13.75 6.25
CA THR A 58 -10.50 -12.76 6.91
C THR A 58 -11.80 -12.47 6.18
N GLY A 59 -11.99 -13.05 5.00
CA GLY A 59 -13.29 -13.07 4.33
C GLY A 59 -13.63 -11.76 3.65
N ALA A 60 -14.66 -11.02 4.06
CA ALA A 60 -15.10 -9.82 3.33
C ALA A 60 -15.20 -8.59 4.24
N GLY A 61 -14.55 -7.50 3.86
CA GLY A 61 -14.44 -6.27 4.65
C GLY A 61 -13.08 -5.65 4.44
N ASN A 62 -12.81 -4.56 5.14
CA ASN A 62 -11.46 -4.01 5.17
C ASN A 62 -10.79 -4.48 6.46
N ASP A 63 -9.98 -5.52 6.35
CA ASP A 63 -9.41 -6.20 7.50
C ASP A 63 -8.00 -5.71 7.84
N VAL A 64 -7.62 -5.87 9.10
CA VAL A 64 -6.26 -5.57 9.58
C VAL A 64 -5.66 -6.80 10.24
N ILE A 65 -4.54 -7.30 9.72
CA ILE A 65 -3.86 -8.48 10.24
C ILE A 65 -2.46 -8.10 10.74
N TYR A 66 -2.16 -8.36 12.01
CA TYR A 66 -0.83 -8.26 12.59
C TYR A 66 -0.18 -9.64 12.52
N ALA A 67 0.66 -9.84 11.51
CA ALA A 67 1.23 -11.15 11.18
C ALA A 67 2.15 -11.69 12.27
N GLY A 68 2.90 -10.81 12.95
CA GLY A 68 3.86 -11.26 13.95
C GLY A 68 5.05 -11.99 13.32
N ASN A 69 5.66 -12.91 14.09
CA ASN A 69 6.81 -13.70 13.63
C ASN A 69 6.41 -15.11 13.21
N GLY A 70 7.11 -15.68 12.24
CA GLY A 70 6.96 -17.08 11.85
C GLY A 70 6.69 -17.22 10.35
N VAL A 71 6.17 -18.37 9.93
CA VAL A 71 5.82 -18.63 8.53
C VAL A 71 4.30 -18.60 8.39
N ASP A 72 3.78 -17.44 8.00
CA ASP A 72 2.35 -17.18 7.95
C ASP A 72 1.82 -17.23 6.51
N LYS A 73 0.60 -17.76 6.37
CA LYS A 73 -0.20 -17.68 5.15
C LYS A 73 -1.44 -16.86 5.44
N ILE A 74 -1.56 -15.71 4.79
CA ILE A 74 -2.62 -14.73 5.05
C ILE A 74 -3.37 -14.46 3.76
N ASP A 75 -4.68 -14.66 3.82
CA ASP A 75 -5.64 -14.29 2.80
C ASP A 75 -6.55 -13.17 3.33
N GLY A 76 -6.41 -11.95 2.81
CA GLY A 76 -7.24 -10.80 3.20
C GLY A 76 -8.69 -10.95 2.71
N GLY A 77 -8.90 -11.71 1.64
CA GLY A 77 -10.21 -11.86 1.03
C GLY A 77 -10.69 -10.60 0.29
N ALA A 78 -11.97 -10.29 0.40
CA ALA A 78 -12.61 -9.24 -0.39
C ALA A 78 -12.65 -7.92 0.38
N GLY A 79 -11.94 -6.91 -0.11
CA GLY A 79 -12.01 -5.55 0.38
C GLY A 79 -10.66 -4.87 0.24
N TYR A 80 -10.35 -3.97 1.17
CA TYR A 80 -9.04 -3.34 1.26
C TYR A 80 -8.37 -3.74 2.56
N ASP A 81 -7.48 -4.71 2.45
CA ASP A 81 -6.89 -5.42 3.56
C ASP A 81 -5.46 -4.98 3.80
N VAL A 82 -5.14 -4.82 5.08
CA VAL A 82 -3.85 -4.32 5.56
C VAL A 82 -3.17 -5.38 6.40
N VAL A 83 -1.94 -5.74 6.03
CA VAL A 83 -1.09 -6.60 6.85
C VAL A 83 0.01 -5.78 7.51
N ASN A 84 0.12 -5.85 8.82
CA ASN A 84 1.22 -5.27 9.58
C ASN A 84 2.26 -6.35 9.90
N VAL A 85 3.51 -6.11 9.51
CA VAL A 85 4.64 -7.05 9.67
C VAL A 85 5.71 -6.57 10.64
N GLY A 86 5.39 -5.61 11.51
CA GLY A 86 6.41 -5.01 12.36
C GLY A 86 7.28 -4.04 11.56
N ASN A 87 8.54 -4.38 11.31
CA ASN A 87 9.47 -3.52 10.58
C ASN A 87 9.66 -4.02 9.15
N LEU A 88 9.03 -3.35 8.18
CA LEU A 88 9.06 -3.74 6.76
C LEU A 88 10.48 -3.76 6.17
N ALA A 89 11.39 -2.88 6.62
CA ALA A 89 12.81 -2.85 6.23
C ALA A 89 13.54 -4.19 6.41
N ASN A 90 13.05 -5.04 7.31
CA ASN A 90 13.64 -6.35 7.59
C ASN A 90 13.20 -7.43 6.58
N TYR A 91 12.32 -7.09 5.64
CA TYR A 91 11.76 -8.02 4.68
C TYR A 91 12.26 -7.72 3.27
N THR A 92 12.53 -8.78 2.53
CA THR A 92 12.63 -8.75 1.08
C THR A 92 11.29 -9.16 0.48
N VAL A 93 10.88 -8.50 -0.60
CA VAL A 93 9.59 -8.72 -1.26
C VAL A 93 9.81 -9.50 -2.55
N SER A 94 8.96 -10.50 -2.78
CA SER A 94 8.93 -11.25 -4.04
C SER A 94 7.49 -11.57 -4.40
N VAL A 95 7.23 -11.78 -5.69
CA VAL A 95 5.91 -12.20 -6.18
C VAL A 95 6.04 -13.60 -6.76
N SER A 96 5.17 -14.52 -6.32
CA SER A 96 5.16 -15.91 -6.75
C SER A 96 3.73 -16.39 -6.95
N ASN A 97 3.39 -16.82 -8.17
CA ASN A 97 2.06 -17.35 -8.51
C ASN A 97 0.88 -16.46 -8.08
N GLY A 98 1.00 -15.13 -8.21
CA GLY A 98 -0.05 -14.18 -7.83
C GLY A 98 -0.08 -13.86 -6.32
N SER A 99 0.73 -14.51 -5.50
CA SER A 99 0.93 -14.15 -4.09
C SER A 99 2.13 -13.25 -3.90
N VAL A 100 2.07 -12.38 -2.89
CA VAL A 100 3.21 -11.60 -2.42
C VAL A 100 3.87 -12.36 -1.27
N VAL A 101 5.17 -12.58 -1.36
CA VAL A 101 5.95 -13.27 -0.33
C VAL A 101 6.95 -12.29 0.26
N LEU A 102 6.77 -12.00 1.56
CA LEU A 102 7.67 -11.22 2.38
C LEU A 102 8.60 -12.18 3.11
N ASN A 103 9.92 -12.04 2.93
CA ASN A 103 10.92 -12.89 3.58
C ASN A 103 11.84 -12.07 4.49
N SER A 104 11.88 -12.41 5.77
CA SER A 104 12.78 -11.86 6.78
C SER A 104 13.66 -12.95 7.38
N THR A 105 14.95 -12.65 7.56
CA THR A 105 15.88 -13.56 8.26
C THR A 105 15.69 -13.57 9.77
N THR A 106 14.96 -12.61 10.32
CA THR A 106 14.72 -12.45 11.77
C THR A 106 13.29 -12.73 12.19
N SER A 107 12.33 -12.41 11.31
CA SER A 107 10.89 -12.44 11.63
C SER A 107 10.13 -13.56 10.89
N GLY A 108 10.81 -14.32 10.02
CA GLY A 108 10.19 -15.40 9.25
C GLY A 108 9.65 -14.95 7.88
N GLN A 109 8.57 -15.56 7.42
CA GLN A 109 8.00 -15.34 6.08
C GLN A 109 6.49 -15.09 6.18
N ALA A 110 5.96 -14.13 5.42
CA ALA A 110 4.52 -13.98 5.22
C ALA A 110 4.17 -14.15 3.75
N THR A 111 3.28 -15.09 3.45
CA THR A 111 2.68 -15.28 2.10
C THR A 111 1.30 -14.66 2.10
N LEU A 112 1.12 -13.64 1.26
CA LEU A 112 -0.07 -12.80 1.21
C LEU A 112 -0.84 -13.02 -0.10
N THR A 113 -2.14 -13.23 0.03
CA THR A 113 -3.11 -13.25 -1.06
C THR A 113 -4.24 -12.29 -0.75
N ASN A 114 -4.79 -11.63 -1.77
CA ASN A 114 -5.88 -10.67 -1.64
C ASN A 114 -5.62 -9.56 -0.59
N VAL A 115 -4.36 -9.16 -0.42
CA VAL A 115 -3.94 -8.04 0.44
C VAL A 115 -3.50 -6.88 -0.44
N GLN A 116 -3.91 -5.66 -0.12
CA GLN A 116 -3.62 -4.46 -0.91
C GLN A 116 -2.56 -3.57 -0.27
N PHE A 117 -2.29 -3.74 1.03
CA PHE A 117 -1.33 -2.90 1.74
C PHE A 117 -0.56 -3.67 2.81
N VAL A 118 0.73 -3.41 2.90
CA VAL A 118 1.58 -3.87 4.00
C VAL A 118 2.14 -2.65 4.72
N ALA A 119 1.87 -2.58 6.02
CA ALA A 119 2.27 -1.48 6.87
C ALA A 119 3.39 -1.88 7.84
N SER A 120 4.26 -0.92 8.16
CA SER A 120 5.18 -1.00 9.29
C SER A 120 4.51 -0.46 10.57
N VAL A 121 4.81 -1.02 11.75
CA VAL A 121 4.29 -0.51 13.06
C VAL A 121 4.69 0.94 13.35
N ASN A 122 5.77 1.43 12.73
CA ASN A 122 6.24 2.80 12.90
C ASN A 122 5.87 3.73 11.75
N GLY A 123 5.12 3.24 10.74
CA GLY A 123 4.56 4.04 9.64
C GLY A 123 5.58 4.70 8.70
N THR A 124 6.87 4.41 8.82
CA THR A 124 7.93 5.03 8.00
C THR A 124 8.11 4.37 6.65
N GLU A 125 7.63 3.13 6.50
CA GLU A 125 7.74 2.35 5.28
C GLU A 125 6.43 1.60 5.05
N SER A 126 6.03 1.55 3.79
CA SER A 126 4.88 0.78 3.36
C SER A 126 5.12 0.07 2.04
N LEU A 127 4.31 -0.94 1.78
CA LEU A 127 4.26 -1.59 0.48
C LEU A 127 2.81 -1.64 0.02
N ALA A 128 2.51 -0.96 -1.08
CA ALA A 128 1.24 -1.08 -1.75
C ALA A 128 1.28 -2.21 -2.78
N ILE A 129 0.23 -3.03 -2.75
CA ILE A 129 0.05 -4.17 -3.66
C ILE A 129 -1.14 -3.83 -4.54
N VAL A 130 -0.88 -3.58 -5.82
CA VAL A 130 -1.89 -3.09 -6.78
C VAL A 130 -2.09 -4.07 -7.93
N ASN A 131 -3.24 -4.01 -8.59
CA ASN A 131 -3.60 -4.94 -9.67
C ASN A 131 -3.34 -4.36 -11.08
N SER A 132 -3.07 -3.06 -11.17
CA SER A 132 -2.87 -2.36 -12.44
C SER A 132 -1.74 -1.35 -12.39
N GLN A 133 -1.18 -1.04 -13.57
CA GLN A 133 -0.16 0.00 -13.68
C GLN A 133 -0.72 1.39 -13.38
N ALA A 134 -2.00 1.64 -13.64
CA ALA A 134 -2.61 2.94 -13.33
C ALA A 134 -2.70 3.17 -11.81
N GLU A 135 -3.12 2.17 -11.05
CA GLU A 135 -3.06 2.21 -9.58
C GLU A 135 -1.63 2.42 -9.11
N GLY A 136 -0.67 1.68 -9.68
CA GLY A 136 0.74 1.81 -9.32
C GLY A 136 1.29 3.21 -9.55
N ILE A 137 0.96 3.83 -10.69
CA ILE A 137 1.37 5.22 -10.99
C ILE A 137 0.73 6.20 -10.01
N ALA A 138 -0.55 6.03 -9.68
CA ALA A 138 -1.22 6.90 -8.72
C ALA A 138 -0.58 6.82 -7.32
N LEU A 139 -0.15 5.62 -6.89
CA LEU A 139 0.49 5.46 -5.57
C LEU A 139 1.94 5.92 -5.55
N ARG A 140 2.70 5.74 -6.64
CA ARG A 140 4.06 6.32 -6.76
C ARG A 140 4.07 7.85 -6.74
N MET A 141 2.94 8.52 -6.97
CA MET A 141 2.85 9.98 -6.82
C MET A 141 3.02 10.46 -5.37
N PHE A 142 2.76 9.62 -4.36
CA PHE A 142 3.02 10.00 -2.98
C PHE A 142 4.51 10.31 -2.78
N ASP A 143 5.41 9.40 -3.16
CA ASP A 143 6.84 9.66 -3.02
C ASP A 143 7.31 10.69 -4.04
N ALA A 144 6.92 10.53 -5.31
CA ALA A 144 7.38 11.40 -6.39
C ALA A 144 6.98 12.88 -6.24
N VAL A 145 5.80 13.15 -5.68
CA VAL A 145 5.22 14.51 -5.62
C VAL A 145 5.19 15.06 -4.20
N LEU A 146 5.16 14.22 -3.16
CA LEU A 146 5.07 14.66 -1.77
C LEU A 146 6.30 14.28 -0.93
N GLY A 147 7.18 13.42 -1.44
CA GLY A 147 8.40 12.99 -0.76
C GLY A 147 8.16 12.06 0.43
N ARG A 148 7.08 11.28 0.40
CA ARG A 148 6.79 10.25 1.40
C ARG A 148 6.01 9.09 0.81
N ASP A 149 6.04 7.96 1.50
CA ASP A 149 5.18 6.83 1.19
C ASP A 149 3.68 7.15 1.39
N ALA A 150 2.84 6.44 0.64
CA ALA A 150 1.41 6.41 0.90
C ALA A 150 1.13 5.79 2.27
N ASP A 151 0.15 6.32 3.00
CA ASP A 151 -0.47 5.57 4.09
C ASP A 151 -1.62 4.70 3.55
N ALA A 152 -2.10 3.75 4.34
CA ALA A 152 -3.13 2.80 3.91
C ALA A 152 -4.42 3.51 3.43
N GLY A 153 -4.82 4.61 4.09
CA GLY A 153 -6.02 5.35 3.73
C GLY A 153 -5.87 6.12 2.42
N GLY A 154 -4.72 6.78 2.24
CA GLY A 154 -4.35 7.44 0.99
C GLY A 154 -4.23 6.46 -0.17
N ALA A 155 -3.62 5.29 0.05
CA ALA A 155 -3.49 4.24 -0.94
C ALA A 155 -4.86 3.67 -1.35
N GLN A 156 -5.74 3.38 -0.38
CA GLN A 156 -7.11 2.97 -0.65
C GLN A 156 -7.88 4.04 -1.44
N TYR A 157 -7.77 5.31 -1.05
CA TYR A 157 -8.49 6.40 -1.70
C TYR A 157 -8.10 6.52 -3.19
N TYR A 158 -6.80 6.55 -3.50
CA TYR A 158 -6.38 6.76 -4.89
C TYR A 158 -6.53 5.52 -5.77
N THR A 159 -6.42 4.31 -5.22
CA THR A 159 -6.77 3.08 -5.98
C THR A 159 -8.27 3.07 -6.32
N GLN A 160 -9.15 3.47 -5.39
CA GLN A 160 -10.58 3.63 -5.68
C GLN A 160 -10.86 4.69 -6.74
N GLN A 161 -10.14 5.82 -6.75
CA GLN A 161 -10.26 6.83 -7.80
C GLN A 161 -9.90 6.27 -9.17
N VAL A 162 -8.79 5.54 -9.27
CA VAL A 162 -8.38 4.89 -10.52
C VAL A 162 -9.44 3.87 -10.97
N ASN A 163 -9.92 3.03 -10.07
CA ASN A 163 -10.95 2.02 -10.37
C ASN A 163 -12.30 2.64 -10.73
N GLY A 164 -12.59 3.84 -10.23
CA GLY A 164 -13.74 4.66 -10.62
C GLY A 164 -13.60 5.35 -11.98
N GLY A 165 -12.44 5.22 -12.65
CA GLY A 165 -12.17 5.82 -13.96
C GLY A 165 -11.62 7.26 -13.90
N THR A 166 -11.23 7.76 -12.73
CA THR A 166 -10.57 9.07 -12.61
C THR A 166 -9.23 9.03 -13.33
N SER A 167 -8.98 10.01 -14.20
CA SER A 167 -7.74 10.06 -14.97
C SER A 167 -6.52 10.32 -14.09
N LEU A 168 -5.35 9.78 -14.48
CA LEU A 168 -4.09 10.01 -13.78
C LEU A 168 -3.70 11.50 -13.77
N SER A 169 -4.00 12.25 -14.83
CA SER A 169 -3.77 13.71 -14.85
C SER A 169 -4.66 14.43 -13.82
N THR A 170 -5.90 14.00 -13.63
CA THR A 170 -6.75 14.54 -12.55
C THR A 170 -6.19 14.21 -11.16
N ILE A 171 -5.73 12.98 -10.96
CA ILE A 171 -5.09 12.56 -9.71
C ILE A 171 -3.82 13.38 -9.44
N ALA A 172 -2.89 13.44 -10.40
CA ALA A 172 -1.67 14.23 -10.29
C ALA A 172 -1.96 15.71 -9.99
N ASN A 173 -2.99 16.28 -10.62
CA ASN A 173 -3.41 17.64 -10.33
C ASN A 173 -3.89 17.81 -8.88
N ASN A 174 -4.56 16.82 -8.28
CA ASN A 174 -4.95 16.87 -6.87
C ASN A 174 -3.72 16.86 -5.95
N PHE A 175 -2.71 16.04 -6.25
CA PHE A 175 -1.45 16.02 -5.51
C PHE A 175 -0.76 17.39 -5.55
N ILE A 176 -0.54 17.95 -6.75
CA ILE A 176 0.18 19.22 -6.95
C ILE A 176 -0.55 20.41 -6.30
N ASN A 177 -1.89 20.38 -6.23
CA ASN A 177 -2.67 21.44 -5.60
C ASN A 177 -2.96 21.20 -4.11
N SER A 178 -2.38 20.16 -3.51
CA SER A 178 -2.59 19.85 -2.10
C SER A 178 -1.81 20.82 -1.19
N ALA A 179 -2.30 21.00 0.04
CA ALA A 179 -1.56 21.70 1.08
C ALA A 179 -0.22 21.02 1.38
N GLU A 180 -0.16 19.70 1.19
CA GLU A 180 1.01 18.89 1.42
C GLU A 180 2.11 19.16 0.38
N TYR A 181 1.76 19.24 -0.90
CA TYR A 181 2.70 19.65 -1.94
C TYR A 181 3.28 21.03 -1.65
N THR A 182 2.44 21.97 -1.23
CA THR A 182 2.90 23.32 -0.86
C THR A 182 3.83 23.28 0.35
N ALA A 183 3.60 22.38 1.31
CA ALA A 183 4.48 22.20 2.46
C ALA A 183 5.84 21.58 2.07
N ALA A 184 5.84 20.62 1.14
CA ALA A 184 7.05 19.94 0.67
C ALA A 184 7.91 20.81 -0.26
N HIS A 185 7.29 21.60 -1.15
CA HIS A 185 7.98 22.30 -2.24
C HIS A 185 7.95 23.83 -2.15
N GLY A 186 7.09 24.40 -1.30
CA GLY A 186 6.82 25.83 -1.21
C GLY A 186 5.79 26.32 -2.21
N SER A 187 5.45 27.61 -2.13
CA SER A 187 4.48 28.26 -3.04
C SER A 187 5.17 28.85 -4.28
N ASN A 188 4.43 28.97 -5.39
CA ASN A 188 4.88 29.62 -6.64
C ASN A 188 6.18 29.04 -7.23
N VAL A 189 6.34 27.72 -7.15
CA VAL A 189 7.48 26.99 -7.72
C VAL A 189 7.57 27.22 -9.23
N SER A 190 8.75 27.56 -9.75
CA SER A 190 8.98 27.70 -11.19
C SER A 190 8.90 26.35 -11.91
N ASP A 191 8.65 26.34 -13.23
CA ASP A 191 8.59 25.08 -13.99
C ASP A 191 9.89 24.27 -13.93
N ALA A 192 11.03 24.96 -13.98
CA ALA A 192 12.33 24.31 -13.88
C ALA A 192 12.53 23.63 -12.51
N LYS A 193 12.16 24.31 -11.42
CA LYS A 193 12.23 23.71 -10.08
C LYS A 193 11.21 22.59 -9.92
N PHE A 194 9.99 22.77 -10.44
CA PHE A 194 8.96 21.75 -10.43
C PHE A 194 9.44 20.45 -11.08
N ILE A 195 9.98 20.52 -12.30
CA ILE A 195 10.50 19.34 -13.01
C ILE A 195 11.63 18.69 -12.22
N GLN A 196 12.57 19.48 -11.67
CA GLN A 196 13.67 18.96 -10.86
C GLN A 196 13.19 18.22 -9.61
N ASP A 197 12.20 18.77 -8.91
CA ASP A 197 11.63 18.16 -7.71
C ASP A 197 10.94 16.82 -8.04
N ILE A 198 10.16 16.77 -9.13
CA ILE A 198 9.52 15.51 -9.58
C ILE A 198 10.56 14.47 -10.01
N TYR A 199 11.66 14.88 -10.67
CA TYR A 199 12.77 13.98 -10.98
C TYR A 199 13.40 13.40 -9.70
N GLN A 200 13.64 14.27 -8.72
CA GLN A 200 14.27 13.87 -7.46
C GLN A 200 13.40 12.87 -6.69
N GLY A 201 12.09 13.10 -6.61
CA GLY A 201 11.16 12.17 -5.97
C GLY A 201 10.97 10.90 -6.78
N ALA A 202 10.60 11.01 -8.06
CA ALA A 202 10.22 9.86 -8.87
C ALA A 202 11.39 8.93 -9.23
N LEU A 203 12.59 9.48 -9.40
CA LEU A 203 13.76 8.79 -9.97
C LEU A 203 14.99 8.81 -9.05
N GLY A 204 14.93 9.51 -7.90
CA GLY A 204 16.04 9.60 -6.96
C GLY A 204 17.22 10.46 -7.43
N ARG A 205 17.07 11.21 -8.53
CA ARG A 205 18.16 12.00 -9.13
C ARG A 205 17.68 13.33 -9.68
N THR A 206 18.60 14.26 -9.89
CA THR A 206 18.32 15.49 -10.63
C THR A 206 18.10 15.22 -12.12
N ALA A 207 17.22 16.00 -12.74
CA ALA A 207 17.09 16.04 -14.19
C ALA A 207 18.39 16.52 -14.83
N ASP A 208 18.87 15.77 -15.82
CA ASP A 208 19.91 16.22 -16.73
C ASP A 208 19.39 17.35 -17.64
N ALA A 209 20.31 17.98 -18.37
CA ALA A 209 19.98 19.13 -19.21
C ALA A 209 18.97 18.80 -20.31
N GLU A 210 19.05 17.59 -20.89
CA GLU A 210 18.16 17.16 -21.97
C GLU A 210 16.76 16.87 -21.45
N GLY A 211 16.65 16.15 -20.33
CA GLY A 211 15.39 15.86 -19.64
C GLY A 211 14.67 17.13 -19.20
N LEU A 212 15.40 18.08 -18.61
CA LEU A 212 14.81 19.36 -18.20
C LEU A 212 14.26 20.14 -19.39
N VAL A 213 15.01 20.21 -20.50
CA VAL A 213 14.57 20.86 -21.74
C VAL A 213 13.35 20.16 -22.33
N PHE A 214 13.35 18.82 -22.35
CA PHE A 214 12.24 18.03 -22.88
C PHE A 214 10.93 18.33 -22.15
N TRP A 215 10.92 18.26 -20.82
CA TRP A 215 9.70 18.49 -20.03
C TRP A 215 9.27 19.96 -20.01
N ALA A 216 10.22 20.89 -19.98
CA ALA A 216 9.91 22.31 -20.12
C ALA A 216 9.23 22.61 -21.47
N GLN A 217 9.66 21.95 -22.55
CA GLN A 217 9.02 22.08 -23.84
C GLN A 217 7.58 21.54 -23.85
N GLN A 218 7.27 20.47 -23.10
CA GLN A 218 5.89 19.97 -23.00
C GLN A 218 4.95 21.01 -22.40
N LEU A 219 5.42 21.75 -21.38
CA LEU A 219 4.65 22.83 -20.76
C LEU A 219 4.43 23.98 -21.75
N VAL A 220 5.46 24.35 -22.52
CA VAL A 220 5.36 25.40 -23.56
C VAL A 220 4.37 25.01 -24.67
N THR A 221 4.26 23.72 -25.00
CA THR A 221 3.33 23.23 -26.04
C THR A 221 1.91 22.99 -25.52
N GLY A 222 1.61 23.33 -24.26
CA GLY A 222 0.26 23.33 -23.71
C GLY A 222 -0.10 22.10 -22.87
N HIS A 223 0.84 21.20 -22.59
CA HIS A 223 0.64 20.16 -21.57
C HIS A 223 0.67 20.77 -20.18
N THR A 224 -0.02 20.12 -19.25
CA THR A 224 -0.09 20.56 -17.87
C THR A 224 1.06 19.99 -17.04
N ARG A 225 1.31 20.59 -15.87
CA ARG A 225 2.21 20.01 -14.86
C ARG A 225 1.78 18.61 -14.42
N ALA A 226 0.48 18.33 -14.41
CA ALA A 226 -0.04 17.00 -14.13
C ALA A 226 0.39 15.99 -15.20
N ASP A 227 0.37 16.36 -16.47
CA ASP A 227 0.84 15.49 -17.57
C ASP A 227 2.34 15.19 -17.45
N VAL A 228 3.13 16.17 -17.00
CA VAL A 228 4.57 15.99 -16.70
C VAL A 228 4.76 14.98 -15.56
N VAL A 229 4.00 15.09 -14.45
CA VAL A 229 4.06 14.11 -13.34
C VAL A 229 3.71 12.72 -13.85
N VAL A 230 2.59 12.57 -14.56
CA VAL A 230 2.17 11.26 -15.08
C VAL A 230 3.24 10.67 -16.01
N GLY A 231 3.86 11.50 -16.86
CA GLY A 231 4.92 11.06 -17.75
C GLY A 231 6.19 10.59 -17.05
N ILE A 232 6.64 11.30 -16.01
CA ILE A 232 7.85 10.94 -15.25
C ILE A 232 7.59 9.74 -14.33
N VAL A 233 6.53 9.79 -13.53
CA VAL A 233 6.15 8.73 -12.56
C VAL A 233 5.70 7.45 -13.27
N GLY A 234 5.14 7.57 -14.47
CA GLY A 234 4.78 6.44 -15.32
C GLY A 234 5.95 5.74 -16.00
N SER A 235 7.15 6.33 -15.97
CA SER A 235 8.32 5.78 -16.66
C SER A 235 8.79 4.44 -16.05
N ALA A 236 9.46 3.63 -16.86
CA ALA A 236 10.10 2.40 -16.39
C ALA A 236 11.20 2.68 -15.36
N GLU A 237 11.84 3.85 -15.44
CA GLU A 237 12.84 4.29 -14.48
C GLU A 237 12.23 4.54 -13.11
N SER A 238 11.09 5.25 -13.05
CA SER A 238 10.38 5.48 -11.79
C SER A 238 9.87 4.18 -11.17
N GLN A 239 9.36 3.26 -12.00
CA GLN A 239 8.96 1.91 -11.56
C GLN A 239 10.11 1.10 -10.97
N ALA A 240 11.34 1.30 -11.45
CA ALA A 240 12.52 0.62 -10.93
C ALA A 240 13.08 1.29 -9.66
N HIS A 241 12.83 2.60 -9.49
CA HIS A 241 13.27 3.38 -8.34
C HIS A 241 12.38 3.13 -7.11
N ASP A 242 11.06 3.24 -7.27
CA ASP A 242 10.11 3.08 -6.16
C ASP A 242 9.74 1.60 -5.97
N THR A 243 10.35 0.98 -4.95
CA THR A 243 10.06 -0.40 -4.53
C THR A 243 8.90 -0.53 -3.54
N GLY A 244 8.33 0.59 -3.09
CA GLY A 244 7.16 0.64 -2.18
C GLY A 244 5.84 0.34 -2.89
N VAL A 245 5.84 0.13 -4.20
CA VAL A 245 4.65 -0.22 -4.98
C VAL A 245 4.92 -1.41 -5.89
N ILE A 246 4.19 -2.51 -5.71
CA ILE A 246 4.28 -3.69 -6.57
C ILE A 246 2.96 -3.95 -7.32
N VAL A 247 3.08 -4.28 -8.60
CA VAL A 247 1.94 -4.61 -9.46
C VAL A 247 1.83 -6.13 -9.58
N VAL A 248 0.73 -6.69 -9.08
CA VAL A 248 0.44 -8.13 -9.11
C VAL A 248 -0.85 -8.34 -9.90
N THR A 249 -0.72 -8.77 -11.16
CA THR A 249 -1.88 -9.07 -12.00
C THR A 249 -2.45 -10.44 -11.68
N GLY A 250 -3.75 -10.51 -11.36
CA GLY A 250 -4.46 -11.78 -11.17
C GLY A 250 -4.12 -12.49 -9.85
N GLN A 251 -4.13 -11.76 -8.73
CA GLN A 251 -4.08 -12.37 -7.40
C GLN A 251 -5.11 -13.51 -7.29
N VAL A 252 -4.70 -14.60 -6.65
CA VAL A 252 -5.47 -15.83 -6.45
C VAL A 252 -5.77 -16.01 -4.97
#